data_AF-A0A1Q9NHJ1-F1
#
_entry.id   AF-A0A1Q9NHJ1-F1
#
_cell.length_a   1.000
_cell.length_b   1.000
_cell.length_c   1.000
_cell.angle_alpha   90.00
_cell.angle_beta   90.00
_cell.angle_gamma   90.00
#
_symmetry.space_group_name_H-M   'P 1'
#
loop_
_entity.id
_entity.type
_entity.pdbx_description
1 polymer ?
#
loop_
_entity_poly.entity_id
_entity_poly.type
_entity_poly.pdbx_seq_one_letter_code
_entity_poly.pdbx_strand_id
1 'polypeptide(L)'
;MILLMSDQKGIKKQIEILEKIESFEKDIEFNRFLLIVAFGGLIAIIAGWMEYISFRFIGTSLTFFQFGMAPSSALQPSEEPVLFLSIWIIVIMLVITIILFSYGSSGVISWNRTYRWIGILAITLYLLTSSIILILGSENSNFFPLIWGIALFIGFGSSGYLLANIEDYRIIFKILLFFATLALGLGLVNSIIIISTISMFLFLVIFGISLIIGSAVMYLFIGRKRIIQMGFST
;
A
#
# COMPACT_ATOMS: atom_id res chain seq x y z
N MET A 1 -27.24 -20.63 46.63
CA MET A 1 -27.83 -20.51 45.28
C MET A 1 -27.98 -19.06 44.82
N ILE A 2 -28.48 -18.13 45.66
CA ILE A 2 -28.62 -16.70 45.31
C ILE A 2 -27.27 -15.97 45.12
N LEU A 3 -26.23 -16.35 45.87
CA LEU A 3 -24.86 -15.80 45.74
C LEU A 3 -24.19 -16.12 44.39
N LEU A 4 -24.44 -17.31 43.82
CA LEU A 4 -23.89 -17.71 42.50
C LEU A 4 -24.58 -16.98 41.33
N MET A 5 -25.85 -16.59 41.48
CA MET A 5 -26.58 -15.83 40.46
C MET A 5 -26.18 -14.34 40.42
N SER A 6 -25.71 -13.79 41.54
CA SER A 6 -25.17 -12.43 41.63
C SER A 6 -23.85 -12.31 40.87
N ASP A 7 -22.94 -13.27 41.06
CA ASP A 7 -21.65 -13.31 40.36
C ASP A 7 -21.82 -13.54 38.85
N GLN A 8 -22.76 -14.39 38.43
CA GLN A 8 -23.03 -14.60 36.99
C GLN A 8 -23.50 -13.33 36.28
N LYS A 9 -24.29 -12.47 36.94
CA LYS A 9 -24.70 -11.18 36.35
C LYS A 9 -23.54 -10.18 36.25
N GLY A 10 -22.66 -10.16 37.25
CA GLY A 10 -21.44 -9.34 37.23
C GLY A 10 -20.47 -9.75 36.13
N ILE A 11 -20.22 -11.05 36.00
CA ILE A 11 -19.35 -11.63 34.96
C ILE A 11 -19.94 -11.40 33.57
N LYS A 12 -21.26 -11.61 33.38
CA LYS A 12 -21.90 -11.36 32.08
C LYS A 12 -21.77 -9.91 31.64
N LYS A 13 -21.93 -8.96 32.57
CA LYS A 13 -21.77 -7.53 32.29
C LYS A 13 -20.31 -7.17 31.95
N GLN A 14 -19.33 -7.82 32.57
CA GLN A 14 -17.91 -7.66 32.22
C GLN A 14 -17.58 -8.23 30.84
N ILE A 15 -18.14 -9.40 30.49
CA ILE A 15 -17.99 -9.99 29.15
C ILE A 15 -18.60 -9.07 28.09
N GLU A 16 -19.80 -8.54 28.30
CA GLU A 16 -20.43 -7.58 27.38
C GLU A 16 -19.59 -6.30 27.18
N ILE A 17 -18.93 -5.81 28.23
CA ILE A 17 -18.02 -4.66 28.13
C ILE A 17 -16.75 -5.03 27.34
N LEU A 18 -16.18 -6.21 27.58
CA LEU A 18 -14.99 -6.69 26.86
C LEU A 18 -15.29 -6.91 25.37
N GLU A 19 -16.42 -7.52 25.02
CA GLU A 19 -16.87 -7.68 23.63
C GLU A 19 -17.08 -6.32 22.95
N LYS A 20 -17.60 -5.32 23.69
CA LYS A 20 -17.76 -3.95 23.18
C LYS A 20 -16.41 -3.25 22.96
N ILE A 21 -15.42 -3.48 23.82
CA ILE A 21 -14.06 -2.94 23.66
C ILE A 21 -13.36 -3.60 22.47
N GLU A 22 -13.46 -4.93 22.34
CA GLU A 22 -12.85 -5.68 21.24
C GLU A 22 -13.41 -5.25 19.87
N SER A 23 -14.74 -5.09 19.76
CA SER A 23 -15.36 -4.59 18.54
C SER A 23 -14.94 -3.16 18.19
N PHE A 24 -14.75 -2.30 19.19
CA PHE A 24 -14.25 -0.94 18.99
C PHE A 24 -12.79 -0.93 18.50
N GLU A 25 -11.93 -1.78 19.06
CA GLU A 25 -10.54 -1.92 18.62
C GLU A 25 -10.46 -2.40 17.17
N LYS A 26 -11.26 -3.39 16.78
CA LYS A 26 -11.36 -3.89 15.41
C LYS A 26 -11.76 -2.80 14.40
N ASP A 27 -12.66 -1.90 14.77
CA ASP A 27 -13.07 -0.81 13.88
C ASP A 27 -12.03 0.31 13.76
N ILE A 28 -11.29 0.59 14.84
CA ILE A 28 -10.12 1.48 14.78
C ILE A 28 -9.05 0.88 13.87
N GLU A 29 -8.75 -0.41 13.99
CA GLU A 29 -7.79 -1.10 13.13
C GLU A 29 -8.21 -1.07 11.66
N PHE A 30 -9.50 -1.26 11.38
CA PHE A 30 -10.04 -1.13 10.03
C PHE A 30 -9.88 0.28 9.45
N ASN A 31 -10.17 1.33 10.22
CA ASN A 31 -9.99 2.71 9.76
C ASN A 31 -8.52 3.06 9.55
N ARG A 32 -7.62 2.57 10.41
CA ARG A 32 -6.16 2.69 10.22
C ARG A 32 -5.70 2.02 8.93
N PHE A 33 -6.22 0.83 8.64
CA PHE A 33 -5.95 0.14 7.38
C PHE A 33 -6.38 0.98 6.17
N LEU A 34 -7.60 1.52 6.17
CA LEU A 34 -8.08 2.36 5.07
C LEU A 34 -7.22 3.62 4.87
N LEU A 35 -6.76 4.22 5.98
CA LEU A 35 -5.85 5.36 5.95
C LEU A 35 -4.51 4.99 5.31
N ILE A 36 -3.93 3.84 5.66
CA ILE A 36 -2.69 3.32 5.05
C ILE A 36 -2.87 3.12 3.54
N VAL A 37 -3.98 2.51 3.12
CA VAL A 37 -4.29 2.31 1.70
C VAL A 37 -4.43 3.67 0.98
N ALA A 38 -5.04 4.67 1.60
CA ALA A 38 -5.16 6.01 1.03
C ALA A 38 -3.79 6.70 0.89
N PHE A 39 -2.90 6.59 1.89
CA PHE A 39 -1.52 7.06 1.79
C PHE A 39 -0.74 6.34 0.69
N GLY A 40 -0.91 5.02 0.56
CA GLY A 40 -0.34 4.26 -0.56
C GLY A 40 -0.82 4.78 -1.92
N GLY A 41 -2.09 5.15 -2.02
CA GLY A 41 -2.64 5.79 -3.21
C GLY A 41 -2.02 7.15 -3.53
N LEU A 42 -1.78 7.98 -2.51
CA LEU A 42 -1.11 9.27 -2.68
C LEU A 42 0.34 9.08 -3.15
N ILE A 43 1.08 8.14 -2.55
CA ILE A 43 2.44 7.79 -2.95
C ILE A 43 2.46 7.32 -4.41
N ALA A 44 1.51 6.48 -4.83
CA ALA A 44 1.40 6.04 -6.21
C ALA A 44 1.18 7.22 -7.18
N ILE A 45 0.32 8.18 -6.85
CA ILE A 45 0.10 9.37 -7.69
C ILE A 45 1.40 10.18 -7.83
N ILE A 46 2.11 10.41 -6.73
CA ILE A 46 3.39 11.15 -6.74
C ILE A 46 4.42 10.40 -7.58
N ALA A 47 4.55 9.09 -7.40
CA ALA A 47 5.46 8.25 -8.18
C ALA A 47 5.13 8.29 -9.68
N GLY A 48 3.85 8.28 -10.04
CA GLY A 48 3.40 8.44 -11.43
C GLY A 48 3.88 9.75 -12.04
N TRP A 49 3.70 10.87 -11.33
CA TRP A 49 4.18 12.18 -11.78
C TRP A 49 5.70 12.24 -11.89
N MET A 50 6.42 11.67 -10.91
CA MET A 50 7.88 11.61 -10.97
C MET A 50 8.37 10.82 -12.19
N GLU A 51 7.71 9.70 -12.50
CA GLU A 51 8.03 8.90 -13.69
C GLU A 51 7.78 9.68 -14.99
N TYR A 52 6.66 10.39 -15.08
CA TYR A 52 6.35 11.25 -16.23
C TYR A 52 7.39 12.36 -16.41
N ILE A 53 7.76 13.06 -15.33
CA ILE A 53 8.77 14.12 -15.36
C ILE A 53 10.13 13.53 -15.77
N SER A 54 10.50 12.38 -15.23
CA SER A 54 11.75 11.69 -15.58
C SER A 54 11.79 11.35 -17.08
N PHE A 55 10.75 10.70 -17.62
CA PHE A 55 10.72 10.40 -19.05
C PHE A 55 10.70 11.65 -19.93
N ARG A 56 9.96 12.69 -19.52
CA ARG A 56 9.78 13.89 -20.34
C ARG A 56 11.02 14.80 -20.37
N PHE A 57 11.72 14.94 -19.25
CA PHE A 57 12.80 15.92 -19.09
C PHE A 57 14.19 15.28 -18.95
N ILE A 58 14.28 14.09 -18.37
CA ILE A 58 15.54 13.35 -18.21
C ILE A 58 15.72 12.36 -19.37
N GLY A 59 14.63 11.86 -19.96
CA GLY A 59 14.65 10.95 -21.10
C GLY A 59 14.79 9.46 -20.73
N THR A 60 14.63 9.12 -19.45
CA THR A 60 14.66 7.74 -18.96
C THR A 60 13.66 7.52 -17.81
N SER A 61 13.35 6.27 -17.52
CA SER A 61 12.56 5.87 -16.35
C SER A 61 13.30 6.20 -15.06
N LEU A 62 12.55 6.56 -14.01
CA LEU A 62 13.10 6.76 -12.68
C LEU A 62 13.79 5.48 -12.17
N THR A 63 13.30 4.29 -12.53
CA THR A 63 13.93 3.02 -12.15
C THR A 63 15.32 2.88 -12.75
N PHE A 64 15.50 3.16 -14.05
CA PHE A 64 16.83 3.12 -14.66
C PHE A 64 17.76 4.19 -14.08
N PHE A 65 17.23 5.39 -13.92
CA PHE A 65 17.98 6.50 -13.35
C PHE A 65 18.43 6.22 -11.91
N GLN A 66 17.59 5.62 -11.06
CA GLN A 66 17.95 5.21 -9.70
C GLN A 66 19.18 4.30 -9.64
N PHE A 67 19.36 3.43 -10.64
CA PHE A 67 20.42 2.42 -10.67
C PHE A 67 21.58 2.77 -11.59
N GLY A 68 21.77 4.05 -11.93
CA GLY A 68 22.96 4.51 -12.64
C GLY A 68 22.85 4.48 -14.17
N MET A 69 21.71 4.06 -14.72
CA MET A 69 21.51 3.99 -16.17
C MET A 69 20.97 5.33 -16.69
N ALA A 70 21.90 6.20 -17.07
CA ALA A 70 21.60 7.51 -17.62
C ALA A 70 21.55 7.48 -19.16
N PRO A 71 20.63 8.23 -19.79
CA PRO A 71 20.49 8.26 -21.25
C PRO A 71 21.58 9.11 -21.94
N SER A 72 22.34 9.91 -21.18
CA SER A 72 23.45 10.71 -21.69
C SER A 72 24.65 10.66 -20.75
N SER A 73 25.85 10.89 -21.30
CA SER A 73 27.09 10.98 -20.52
C SER A 73 27.05 12.09 -19.47
N ALA A 74 26.36 13.20 -19.76
CA ALA A 74 26.22 14.35 -18.85
C ALA A 74 25.37 14.04 -17.61
N LEU A 75 24.54 13.00 -17.66
CA LEU A 75 23.69 12.57 -16.55
C LEU A 75 24.23 11.31 -15.87
N GLN A 76 25.48 10.92 -16.13
CA GLN A 76 26.09 9.77 -15.46
C GLN A 76 26.33 10.04 -13.97
N PRO A 77 26.37 9.01 -13.12
CA PRO A 77 26.64 9.17 -11.69
C PRO A 77 27.95 9.91 -11.37
N SER A 78 28.95 9.85 -12.24
CA SER A 78 30.21 10.57 -12.09
C SER A 78 30.05 12.08 -12.27
N GLU A 79 29.14 12.50 -13.15
CA GLU A 79 28.93 13.91 -13.51
C GLU A 79 27.88 14.57 -12.60
N GLU A 80 26.84 13.83 -12.21
CA GLU A 80 25.72 14.33 -11.40
C GLU A 80 25.54 13.59 -10.05
N PRO A 81 26.60 13.41 -9.23
CA PRO A 81 26.54 12.56 -8.03
C PRO A 81 25.51 13.02 -7.00
N VAL A 82 25.27 14.33 -6.90
CA VAL A 82 24.28 14.92 -5.99
C VAL A 82 22.86 14.52 -6.37
N LEU A 83 22.54 14.47 -7.66
CA LEU A 83 21.22 14.09 -8.16
C LEU A 83 20.92 12.62 -7.85
N PHE A 84 21.87 11.72 -8.13
CA PHE A 84 21.74 10.29 -7.79
C PHE A 84 21.61 10.08 -6.28
N LEU A 85 22.46 10.74 -5.49
CA LEU A 85 22.41 10.65 -4.03
C LEU A 85 21.05 11.15 -3.50
N SER A 86 20.52 12.24 -4.04
CA SER A 86 19.23 12.81 -3.62
C SER A 86 18.08 11.84 -3.85
N ILE A 87 18.06 11.15 -5.00
CA ILE A 87 17.03 10.14 -5.30
C ILE A 87 17.17 8.94 -4.36
N TRP A 88 18.40 8.47 -4.09
CA TRP A 88 18.63 7.41 -3.12
C TRP A 88 18.21 7.81 -1.71
N ILE A 89 18.44 9.06 -1.30
CA ILE A 89 17.96 9.59 -0.02
C ILE A 89 16.43 9.52 0.02
N ILE A 90 15.72 9.91 -1.03
CA ILE A 90 14.25 9.81 -1.08
C ILE A 90 13.80 8.35 -0.92
N VAL A 91 14.40 7.41 -1.66
CA VAL A 91 14.07 5.98 -1.59
C VAL A 91 14.37 5.40 -0.21
N ILE A 92 15.56 5.66 0.32
CA ILE A 92 16.00 5.18 1.65
C ILE A 92 15.15 5.78 2.75
N MET A 93 14.81 7.07 2.69
CA MET A 93 13.92 7.70 3.68
C MET A 93 12.54 7.06 3.67
N LEU A 94 12.02 6.70 2.50
CA LEU A 94 10.73 6.01 2.39
C LEU A 94 10.80 4.61 3.00
N VAL A 95 11.87 3.86 2.73
CA VAL A 95 12.13 2.52 3.32
C VAL A 95 12.30 2.62 4.84
N ILE A 96 13.14 3.53 5.33
CA ILE A 96 13.37 3.75 6.77
C ILE A 96 12.07 4.17 7.45
N THR A 97 11.30 5.07 6.84
CA THR A 97 10.00 5.49 7.39
C THR A 97 9.07 4.28 7.52
N ILE A 98 8.96 3.43 6.50
CA ILE A 98 8.13 2.21 6.56
C ILE A 98 8.64 1.24 7.65
N ILE A 99 9.95 1.06 7.78
CA ILE A 99 10.55 0.19 8.80
C ILE A 99 10.29 0.76 10.20
N LEU A 100 10.62 2.02 10.45
CA LEU A 100 10.37 2.69 11.72
C LEU A 100 8.89 2.69 12.09
N PHE A 101 8.01 2.88 11.10
CA PHE A 101 6.56 2.80 11.30
C PHE A 101 6.09 1.37 11.63
N SER A 102 6.74 0.35 11.06
CA SER A 102 6.49 -1.06 11.35
C SER A 102 6.99 -1.50 12.74
N TYR A 103 8.08 -0.88 13.24
CA TYR A 103 8.70 -1.22 14.53
C TYR A 103 8.21 -0.37 15.70
N GLY A 104 7.97 0.93 15.50
CA GLY A 104 7.91 1.94 16.55
C GLY A 104 6.54 2.23 17.15
N SER A 105 5.46 1.54 16.75
CA SER A 105 4.14 2.03 17.11
C SER A 105 3.56 1.39 18.38
N SER A 106 3.71 2.11 19.48
CA SER A 106 2.88 2.05 20.68
C SER A 106 1.88 3.23 20.78
N GLY A 107 1.94 4.21 19.85
CA GLY A 107 1.29 5.51 20.05
C GLY A 107 0.10 5.88 19.13
N VAL A 108 -0.01 5.36 17.90
CA VAL A 108 -1.10 5.76 16.97
C VAL A 108 -1.60 4.62 16.07
N ILE A 109 -0.76 3.62 15.74
CA ILE A 109 -1.13 2.46 14.89
C ILE A 109 -0.39 1.23 15.40
N SER A 110 -0.79 0.52 16.45
CA SER A 110 0.01 -0.64 16.91
C SER A 110 0.02 -1.74 15.85
N TRP A 111 1.14 -1.92 15.14
CA TRP A 111 1.26 -2.93 14.09
C TRP A 111 1.43 -4.30 14.72
N ASN A 112 0.38 -5.13 14.66
CA ASN A 112 0.46 -6.55 14.98
C ASN A 112 1.52 -7.24 14.09
N ARG A 113 2.07 -8.37 14.54
CA ARG A 113 3.14 -9.14 13.87
C ARG A 113 2.86 -9.34 12.36
N THR A 114 1.60 -9.57 11.99
CA THR A 114 1.18 -9.77 10.60
C THR A 114 1.36 -8.54 9.72
N TYR A 115 1.07 -7.35 10.25
CA TYR A 115 1.27 -6.12 9.51
C TYR A 115 2.76 -5.80 9.28
N ARG A 116 3.65 -6.22 10.21
CA ARG A 116 5.11 -6.14 9.99
C ARG A 116 5.56 -7.01 8.82
N TRP A 117 5.03 -8.22 8.72
CA TRP A 117 5.31 -9.11 7.58
C TRP A 117 4.83 -8.54 6.25
N ILE A 118 3.66 -7.87 6.25
CA ILE A 118 3.14 -7.15 5.08
C ILE A 118 4.08 -6.02 4.66
N GLY A 119 4.60 -5.25 5.62
CA GLY A 119 5.59 -4.20 5.35
C GLY A 119 6.88 -4.75 4.73
N ILE A 120 7.44 -5.83 5.29
CA ILE A 120 8.64 -6.50 4.76
C ILE A 120 8.38 -7.01 3.34
N LEU A 121 7.26 -7.70 3.13
CA LEU A 121 6.83 -8.22 1.83
C LEU A 121 6.74 -7.10 0.78
N ALA A 122 6.16 -5.95 1.13
CA ALA A 122 6.06 -4.82 0.22
C ALA A 122 7.45 -4.33 -0.24
N ILE A 123 8.42 -4.23 0.67
CA ILE A 123 9.80 -3.84 0.35
C ILE A 123 10.47 -4.89 -0.54
N THR A 124 10.31 -6.18 -0.22
CA THR A 124 10.88 -7.27 -1.02
C THR A 124 10.32 -7.25 -2.44
N LEU A 125 9.01 -7.07 -2.61
CA LEU A 125 8.38 -6.98 -3.93
C LEU A 125 8.82 -5.73 -4.70
N TYR A 126 8.99 -4.59 -4.04
CA TYR A 126 9.53 -3.38 -4.64
C TYR A 126 10.93 -3.63 -5.24
N LEU A 127 11.84 -4.20 -4.44
CA LEU A 127 13.21 -4.49 -4.88
C LEU A 127 13.25 -5.53 -5.99
N LEU A 128 12.44 -6.58 -5.88
CA LEU A 128 12.35 -7.63 -6.88
C LEU A 128 11.79 -7.10 -8.22
N THR A 129 10.76 -6.26 -8.16
CA THR A 129 10.18 -5.61 -9.34
C THR A 129 11.19 -4.70 -10.03
N SER A 130 11.90 -3.89 -9.26
CA SER A 130 12.94 -3.00 -9.77
C SER A 130 14.07 -3.80 -10.45
N SER A 131 14.53 -4.89 -9.82
CA SER A 131 15.54 -5.78 -10.39
C SER A 131 15.08 -6.44 -11.70
N ILE A 132 13.83 -6.91 -11.78
CA ILE A 132 13.28 -7.50 -13.01
C ILE A 132 13.26 -6.46 -14.14
N ILE A 133 12.81 -5.24 -13.85
CA ILE A 133 12.78 -4.14 -14.83
C ILE A 133 14.19 -3.84 -15.37
N LEU A 134 15.19 -3.80 -14.49
CA LEU A 134 16.59 -3.58 -14.88
C LEU A 134 17.13 -4.72 -15.74
N ILE A 135 16.91 -5.98 -15.33
CA ILE A 135 17.42 -7.17 -16.04
C ILE A 135 16.79 -7.28 -17.43
N LEU A 136 15.50 -6.97 -17.56
CA LEU A 136 14.83 -7.02 -18.85
C LEU A 136 15.40 -5.99 -19.83
N GLY A 137 16.16 -4.98 -19.36
CA GLY A 137 16.87 -4.01 -20.20
C GLY A 137 15.96 -3.31 -21.22
N SER A 138 14.66 -3.32 -20.95
CA SER A 138 13.65 -3.12 -21.98
C SER A 138 13.53 -1.63 -22.25
N GLU A 139 14.00 -1.19 -23.43
CA GLU A 139 13.65 0.12 -24.00
C GLU A 139 12.13 0.29 -24.16
N ASN A 140 11.38 -0.82 -24.15
CA ASN A 140 9.94 -0.83 -24.22
C ASN A 140 9.32 -0.68 -22.82
N SER A 141 9.19 0.57 -22.36
CA SER A 141 8.57 0.93 -21.08
C SER A 141 7.08 0.53 -20.98
N ASN A 142 6.46 0.06 -22.06
CA ASN A 142 5.09 -0.48 -22.05
C ASN A 142 4.94 -1.72 -21.16
N PHE A 143 6.01 -2.47 -20.90
CA PHE A 143 5.94 -3.65 -20.03
C PHE A 143 6.04 -3.31 -18.54
N PHE A 144 6.48 -2.11 -18.16
CA PHE A 144 6.65 -1.75 -16.74
C PHE A 144 5.33 -1.76 -15.97
N PRO A 145 4.21 -1.21 -16.51
CA PRO A 145 2.91 -1.30 -15.84
C PRO A 145 2.47 -2.73 -15.58
N LEU A 146 2.80 -3.66 -16.49
CA LEU A 146 2.44 -5.06 -16.31
C LEU A 146 3.25 -5.72 -15.20
N ILE A 147 4.56 -5.48 -15.15
CA ILE A 147 5.43 -6.04 -14.09
C ILE A 147 4.98 -5.50 -12.73
N TRP A 148 4.72 -4.19 -12.63
CA TRP A 148 4.17 -3.57 -11.42
C TRP A 148 2.78 -4.09 -11.07
N GLY A 149 1.90 -4.29 -12.06
CA GLY A 149 0.57 -4.87 -11.87
C GLY A 149 0.63 -6.28 -11.29
N ILE A 150 1.53 -7.13 -11.79
CA ILE A 150 1.77 -8.48 -11.27
C ILE A 150 2.31 -8.42 -9.85
N ALA A 151 3.29 -7.55 -9.58
CA ALA A 151 3.88 -7.40 -8.24
C ALA A 151 2.83 -6.94 -7.21
N LEU A 152 1.99 -5.97 -7.56
CA LEU A 152 0.89 -5.52 -6.71
C LEU A 152 -0.18 -6.60 -6.53
N PHE A 153 -0.49 -7.37 -7.57
CA PHE A 153 -1.41 -8.50 -7.45
C PHE A 153 -0.91 -9.54 -6.43
N ILE A 154 0.36 -9.92 -6.54
CA ILE A 154 1.01 -10.86 -5.60
C ILE A 154 1.06 -10.23 -4.20
N GLY A 155 1.44 -8.96 -4.09
CA GLY A 155 1.57 -8.25 -2.82
C GLY A 155 0.26 -8.13 -2.06
N PHE A 156 -0.79 -7.61 -2.71
CA PHE A 156 -2.11 -7.51 -2.08
C PHE A 156 -2.76 -8.87 -1.86
N GLY A 157 -2.59 -9.83 -2.78
CA GLY A 157 -3.13 -11.18 -2.64
C GLY A 157 -2.54 -11.92 -1.43
N SER A 158 -1.21 -11.93 -1.31
CA SER A 158 -0.52 -12.56 -0.19
C SER A 158 -0.73 -11.80 1.13
N SER A 159 -0.76 -10.47 1.11
CA SER A 159 -1.12 -9.67 2.30
C SER A 159 -2.54 -9.96 2.77
N GLY A 160 -3.48 -10.07 1.83
CA GLY A 160 -4.85 -10.48 2.12
C GLY A 160 -4.90 -11.89 2.72
N TYR A 161 -4.17 -12.84 2.15
CA TYR A 161 -4.13 -14.21 2.67
C TYR A 161 -3.57 -14.27 4.10
N LEU A 162 -2.49 -13.52 4.37
CA LEU A 162 -1.91 -13.41 5.70
C LEU A 162 -2.90 -12.82 6.72
N LEU A 163 -3.70 -11.83 6.31
CA LEU A 163 -4.73 -11.23 7.16
C LEU A 163 -5.97 -12.12 7.31
N ALA A 164 -6.34 -12.88 6.28
CA ALA A 164 -7.50 -13.77 6.31
C ALA A 164 -7.40 -14.88 7.36
N ASN A 165 -6.16 -15.25 7.75
CA ASN A 165 -5.88 -16.22 8.80
C ASN A 165 -6.07 -15.66 10.22
N ILE A 166 -6.35 -14.37 10.37
CA ILE A 166 -6.75 -13.75 11.64
C ILE A 166 -8.28 -13.66 11.61
N GLU A 167 -8.94 -14.35 12.53
CA GLU A 167 -10.41 -14.43 12.62
C GLU A 167 -11.02 -13.01 12.57
N ASP A 168 -11.99 -12.80 11.66
CA ASP A 168 -12.71 -11.56 11.33
C ASP A 168 -12.19 -10.62 10.21
N TYR A 169 -11.06 -10.87 9.57
CA TYR A 169 -10.54 -9.98 8.52
C TYR A 169 -11.00 -10.26 7.08
N ARG A 170 -12.07 -11.03 6.89
CA ARG A 170 -12.58 -11.40 5.55
C ARG A 170 -12.92 -10.21 4.65
N ILE A 171 -13.38 -9.11 5.25
CA ILE A 171 -13.68 -7.89 4.49
C ILE A 171 -12.39 -7.28 3.95
N ILE A 172 -11.34 -7.17 4.77
CA ILE A 172 -10.03 -6.66 4.34
C ILE A 172 -9.46 -7.54 3.22
N PHE A 173 -9.57 -8.86 3.33
CA PHE A 173 -9.17 -9.78 2.26
C PHE A 173 -9.85 -9.46 0.92
N LYS A 174 -11.18 -9.28 0.92
CA LYS A 174 -11.93 -8.95 -0.29
C LYS A 174 -11.53 -7.60 -0.89
N ILE A 175 -11.29 -6.60 -0.03
CA ILE A 175 -10.82 -5.27 -0.44
C ILE A 175 -9.44 -5.38 -1.10
N LEU A 176 -8.50 -6.07 -0.46
CA LEU A 176 -7.16 -6.29 -0.99
C LEU A 176 -7.19 -7.06 -2.30
N LEU A 177 -8.00 -8.11 -2.40
CA LEU A 177 -8.16 -8.89 -3.63
C LEU A 177 -8.72 -8.03 -4.77
N PHE A 178 -9.69 -7.16 -4.49
CA PHE A 178 -10.23 -6.21 -5.47
C PHE A 178 -9.15 -5.23 -5.97
N PHE A 179 -8.33 -4.67 -5.08
CA PHE A 179 -7.23 -3.80 -5.51
C PHE A 179 -6.14 -4.59 -6.25
N ALA A 180 -5.88 -5.84 -5.88
CA ALA A 180 -4.97 -6.73 -6.59
C ALA A 180 -5.41 -6.94 -8.05
N THR A 181 -6.67 -7.34 -8.25
CA THR A 181 -7.21 -7.59 -9.59
C THR A 181 -7.29 -6.31 -10.42
N LEU A 182 -7.64 -5.18 -9.79
CA LEU A 182 -7.61 -3.87 -10.43
C LEU A 182 -6.19 -3.50 -10.89
N ALA A 183 -5.17 -3.68 -10.04
CA ALA A 183 -3.78 -3.41 -10.39
C ALA A 183 -3.32 -4.27 -11.58
N LEU A 184 -3.64 -5.56 -11.58
CA LEU A 184 -3.29 -6.44 -12.69
C LEU A 184 -4.01 -6.05 -13.99
N GLY A 185 -5.30 -5.76 -13.92
CA GLY A 185 -6.11 -5.32 -15.06
C GLY A 185 -5.59 -4.00 -15.65
N LEU A 186 -5.31 -3.02 -14.80
CA LEU A 186 -4.70 -1.76 -15.22
C LEU A 186 -3.31 -1.98 -15.82
N GLY A 187 -2.47 -2.83 -15.22
CA GLY A 187 -1.15 -3.17 -15.76
C GLY A 187 -1.23 -3.75 -17.18
N LEU A 188 -2.15 -4.70 -17.40
CA LEU A 188 -2.41 -5.28 -18.72
C LEU A 188 -2.90 -4.24 -19.74
N VAL A 189 -3.93 -3.47 -19.39
CA VAL A 189 -4.51 -2.43 -20.27
C VAL A 189 -3.46 -1.38 -20.66
N ASN A 190 -2.71 -0.86 -19.68
CA ASN A 190 -1.67 0.14 -19.93
C ASN A 190 -0.51 -0.41 -20.76
N SER A 191 -0.24 -1.72 -20.68
CA SER A 191 0.82 -2.35 -21.49
C SER A 191 0.47 -2.56 -22.97
N ILE A 192 -0.83 -2.55 -23.32
CA ILE A 192 -1.30 -2.84 -24.70
C ILE A 192 -1.71 -1.56 -25.44
N ILE A 193 -2.36 -0.61 -24.76
CA ILE A 193 -3.15 0.44 -25.43
C ILE A 193 -2.42 1.79 -25.49
N ILE A 194 -1.38 2.00 -24.68
CA ILE A 194 -0.89 3.35 -24.39
C ILE A 194 0.52 3.58 -24.94
N ILE A 195 0.79 4.83 -25.32
CA ILE A 195 2.12 5.31 -25.68
C ILE A 195 3.08 5.12 -24.49
N SER A 196 4.26 4.57 -24.77
CA SER A 196 5.28 4.17 -23.80
C SER A 196 5.71 5.26 -22.81
N THR A 197 5.59 6.52 -23.19
CA THR A 197 5.99 7.67 -22.36
C THR A 197 5.02 8.00 -21.22
N ILE A 198 3.76 7.57 -21.30
CA ILE A 198 2.72 7.89 -20.29
C ILE A 198 2.10 6.66 -19.65
N SER A 199 2.47 5.44 -20.08
CA SER A 199 1.86 4.20 -19.62
C SER A 199 2.02 4.00 -18.10
N MET A 200 3.22 4.19 -17.56
CA MET A 200 3.48 4.11 -16.12
C MET A 200 2.82 5.24 -15.33
N PHE A 201 2.80 6.45 -15.89
CA PHE A 201 2.10 7.59 -15.29
C PHE A 201 0.61 7.29 -15.12
N LEU A 202 -0.06 6.85 -16.19
CA LEU A 202 -1.49 6.55 -16.16
C LEU A 202 -1.79 5.36 -15.25
N PHE A 203 -0.98 4.30 -15.31
CA PHE A 203 -1.10 3.18 -14.40
C PHE A 203 -1.08 3.62 -12.93
N LEU A 204 -0.04 4.34 -12.51
CA LEU A 204 0.15 4.74 -11.12
C LEU A 204 -0.88 5.77 -10.65
N VAL A 205 -1.25 6.74 -11.49
CA VAL A 205 -2.25 7.76 -11.14
C VAL A 205 -3.65 7.16 -11.06
N ILE A 206 -4.08 6.36 -12.05
CA ILE A 206 -5.40 5.71 -12.02
C ILE A 206 -5.50 4.75 -10.84
N PHE A 207 -4.45 3.96 -10.62
CA PHE A 207 -4.41 3.03 -9.49
C PHE A 207 -4.43 3.79 -8.16
N GLY A 208 -3.61 4.84 -8.01
CA GLY A 208 -3.55 5.65 -6.80
C GLY A 208 -4.86 6.38 -6.47
N ILE A 209 -5.52 6.95 -7.47
CA ILE A 209 -6.87 7.54 -7.31
C ILE A 209 -7.86 6.46 -6.88
N SER A 210 -7.79 5.27 -7.47
CA SER A 210 -8.67 4.15 -7.12
C SER A 210 -8.48 3.69 -5.66
N LEU A 211 -7.24 3.68 -5.16
CA LEU A 211 -6.95 3.41 -3.75
C LEU A 211 -7.57 4.47 -2.83
N ILE A 212 -7.38 5.76 -3.13
CA ILE A 212 -7.90 6.87 -2.32
C ILE A 212 -9.44 6.85 -2.30
N ILE A 213 -10.07 6.79 -3.48
CA ILE A 213 -11.53 6.76 -3.59
C ILE A 213 -12.08 5.48 -2.95
N GLY A 214 -11.47 4.33 -3.23
CA GLY A 214 -11.85 3.06 -2.65
C GLY A 214 -11.80 3.08 -1.13
N SER A 215 -10.73 3.63 -0.54
CA SER A 215 -10.62 3.82 0.91
C SER A 215 -11.68 4.76 1.47
N ALA A 216 -11.93 5.90 0.82
CA ALA A 216 -12.94 6.87 1.25
C ALA A 216 -14.36 6.28 1.21
N VAL A 217 -14.71 5.57 0.13
CA VAL A 217 -15.99 4.87 -0.02
C VAL A 217 -16.14 3.80 1.06
N MET A 218 -15.13 2.95 1.26
CA MET A 218 -15.15 1.92 2.31
C MET A 218 -15.31 2.52 3.71
N TYR A 219 -14.66 3.65 3.98
CA TYR A 219 -14.82 4.36 5.24
C TYR A 219 -16.27 4.83 5.44
N LEU A 220 -16.89 5.44 4.42
CA LEU A 220 -18.26 5.94 4.50
C LEU A 220 -19.30 4.82 4.65
N PHE A 221 -19.13 3.70 3.96
CA PHE A 221 -20.13 2.62 3.94
C PHE A 221 -19.94 1.58 5.06
N ILE A 222 -18.70 1.29 5.44
CA ILE A 222 -18.36 0.24 6.41
C ILE A 222 -17.88 0.86 7.72
N GLY A 223 -16.84 1.70 7.68
CA GLY A 223 -16.24 2.29 8.89
C GLY A 223 -17.20 3.17 9.68
N ARG A 224 -17.88 4.12 9.01
CA ARG A 224 -18.79 5.08 9.64
C ARG A 224 -20.05 4.42 10.21
N LYS A 225 -20.64 3.45 9.51
CA LYS A 225 -21.86 2.76 9.98
C LYS A 225 -21.61 2.01 11.28
N ARG A 226 -20.44 1.40 11.44
CA ARG A 226 -20.10 0.66 12.66
C ARG A 226 -19.88 1.58 13.85
N ILE A 227 -19.24 2.74 13.66
CA ILE A 227 -19.09 3.76 14.73
C ILE A 227 -20.46 4.30 15.19
N ILE A 228 -21.36 4.60 14.26
CA ILE A 228 -22.71 5.12 14.58
C ILE A 228 -23.56 4.08 15.33
N GLN A 229 -23.48 2.80 14.95
CA GLN A 229 -24.22 1.72 15.62
C GLN A 229 -23.79 1.50 17.07
N MET A 230 -22.60 1.96 17.47
CA MET A 230 -22.09 1.81 18.84
C MET A 230 -22.54 2.90 19.82
N GLY A 231 -23.34 3.88 19.36
CA GLY A 231 -23.92 4.93 20.21
C GLY A 231 -22.98 6.09 20.52
N PHE A 232 -21.84 6.19 19.84
CA PHE A 232 -20.96 7.36 19.88
C PHE A 232 -21.33 8.33 18.75
N SER A 233 -22.53 8.91 18.82
CA SER A 233 -22.83 10.13 18.06
C SER A 233 -22.55 11.33 18.96
N THR A 234 -21.58 12.16 18.58
CA THR A 234 -21.68 13.60 18.85
C THR A 234 -22.74 14.20 17.96
#